data_AF-X0X448-F1
#
_entry.id   AF-X0X448-F1
#
_cell.length_a   1.000
_cell.length_b   1.000
_cell.length_c   1.000
_cell.angle_alpha   90.00
_cell.angle_beta   90.00
_cell.angle_gamma   90.00
#
_symmetry.space_group_name_H-M   'P 1'
#
loop_
_entity.id
_entity.type
_entity.pdbx_description
1 polymer ?
#
loop_
_entity_poly.entity_id
_entity_poly.type
_entity_poly.pdbx_seq_one_letter_code
_entity_poly.pdbx_strand_id
1 'polypeptide(L)'
;GRFLKCIFNGGGVGTSYGIGKEAVVQIDIEAVSCSFGQTTSHGTQDIDAGASTQIKTRDCIYDIAPNVSNWGGIIQSEDDNSTYDTGLITEYHGIITKDTGVKTGGAAFSSKMEPNANCGLNNFLTLNKNSLIEWSFIIKCDADEEKTITVKIRSIDAWSPYPDNTELFLEFWYLDHASDATRTRVASTQVLSHASDWVEFQVTFTPLQTGVAYGTVKLGIFEASKGCYVNGEAV
;
A
#
# COMPACT_ATOMS: atom_id res chain seq x y z
N GLY A 1 3.18 8.61 -17.66
CA GLY A 1 4.25 9.54 -18.06
C GLY A 1 5.47 9.30 -17.19
N ARG A 2 6.68 9.52 -17.69
CA ARG A 2 7.91 9.31 -16.91
C ARG A 2 8.76 10.57 -16.95
N PHE A 3 9.11 11.09 -15.77
CA PHE A 3 9.93 12.28 -15.57
C PHE A 3 11.23 11.89 -14.88
N LEU A 4 12.36 12.35 -15.43
CA LEU A 4 13.69 12.02 -14.94
C LEU A 4 14.48 13.31 -14.75
N LYS A 5 14.94 13.57 -13.52
CA LYS A 5 15.76 14.76 -13.19
C LYS A 5 15.10 16.08 -13.59
N CYS A 6 13.77 16.13 -13.50
CA CYS A 6 12.99 17.32 -13.81
C CYS A 6 12.89 18.22 -12.58
N ILE A 7 12.75 19.53 -12.83
CA ILE A 7 12.51 20.54 -11.79
C ILE A 7 11.12 21.13 -12.04
N PHE A 8 10.25 21.02 -11.05
CA PHE A 8 8.89 21.56 -11.04
C PHE A 8 8.84 22.69 -10.03
N ASN A 9 8.94 23.92 -10.50
CA ASN A 9 8.89 25.10 -9.65
C ASN A 9 7.54 25.81 -9.87
N GLY A 10 6.99 26.39 -8.80
CA GLY A 10 5.86 27.30 -8.84
C GLY A 10 6.25 28.69 -9.41
N GLY A 11 5.61 29.75 -8.92
CA GLY A 11 6.04 31.12 -9.22
C GLY A 11 5.21 31.88 -10.27
N GLY A 12 4.19 31.26 -10.86
CA GLY A 12 3.07 31.96 -11.48
C GLY A 12 1.96 32.21 -10.46
N VAL A 13 1.27 33.36 -10.54
CA VAL A 13 0.01 33.54 -9.79
C VAL A 13 -0.95 32.42 -10.22
N GLY A 14 -1.29 31.52 -9.29
CA GLY A 14 -2.22 30.42 -9.53
C GLY A 14 -1.61 29.04 -9.83
N THR A 15 -0.28 28.86 -9.77
CA THR A 15 0.30 27.50 -9.88
C THR A 15 0.13 26.74 -8.56
N SER A 16 -0.94 25.96 -8.45
CA SER A 16 -1.25 25.19 -7.24
C SER A 16 -0.42 23.92 -7.07
N TYR A 17 0.05 23.32 -8.17
CA TYR A 17 0.68 21.99 -8.20
C TYR A 17 1.88 21.91 -9.14
N GLY A 18 2.87 21.09 -8.80
CA GLY A 18 3.92 20.66 -9.73
C GLY A 18 3.43 19.51 -10.63
N ILE A 19 2.85 18.48 -10.01
CA ILE A 19 2.07 17.43 -10.67
C ILE A 19 0.71 17.37 -9.99
N GLY A 20 -0.34 17.82 -10.64
CA GLY A 20 -1.71 17.68 -10.14
C GLY A 20 -2.60 17.11 -11.24
N LYS A 21 -3.37 16.07 -10.94
CA LYS A 21 -4.33 15.56 -11.92
C LYS A 21 -5.55 14.90 -11.31
N GLU A 22 -6.71 15.34 -11.78
CA GLU A 22 -7.96 14.57 -11.75
C GLU A 22 -8.19 13.99 -13.15
N ALA A 23 -8.42 12.69 -13.25
CA ALA A 23 -8.67 12.05 -14.52
C ALA A 23 -9.85 11.08 -14.45
N VAL A 24 -10.62 11.06 -15.55
CA VAL A 24 -11.70 10.09 -15.77
C VAL A 24 -11.16 8.74 -16.25
N VAL A 25 -9.85 8.67 -16.53
CA VAL A 25 -9.15 7.47 -17.01
C VAL A 25 -7.92 7.23 -16.13
N GLN A 26 -7.46 5.97 -16.06
CA GLN A 26 -6.27 5.63 -15.30
C GLN A 26 -5.03 6.35 -15.84
N ILE A 27 -4.26 6.96 -14.93
CA ILE A 27 -3.01 7.64 -15.26
C ILE A 27 -1.91 7.15 -14.34
N ASP A 28 -0.86 6.60 -14.94
CA ASP A 28 0.35 6.22 -14.24
C ASP A 28 1.45 7.25 -14.51
N ILE A 29 2.01 7.83 -13.46
CA ILE A 29 3.15 8.77 -13.50
C ILE A 29 4.30 8.17 -12.72
N GLU A 30 5.51 8.29 -13.25
CA GLU A 30 6.75 8.01 -12.52
C GLU A 30 7.63 9.26 -12.54
N ALA A 31 8.08 9.71 -11.38
CA ALA A 31 9.07 10.77 -11.22
C ALA A 31 10.30 10.21 -10.51
N VAL A 32 11.48 10.37 -11.09
CA VAL A 32 12.74 9.87 -10.53
C VAL A 32 13.76 10.99 -10.46
N SER A 33 14.37 11.17 -9.29
CA SER A 33 15.36 12.21 -9.01
C SER A 33 14.87 13.62 -9.37
N CYS A 34 13.58 13.89 -9.19
CA CYS A 34 12.95 15.18 -9.52
C CYS A 34 12.88 16.10 -8.28
N SER A 35 12.73 17.39 -8.50
CA SER A 35 12.54 18.35 -7.41
C SER A 35 11.30 19.21 -7.61
N PHE A 36 10.63 19.54 -6.52
CA PHE A 36 9.36 20.27 -6.50
C PHE A 36 9.44 21.46 -5.55
N GLY A 37 9.00 22.63 -6.00
CA GLY A 37 8.85 23.83 -5.17
C GLY A 37 10.16 24.47 -4.68
N GLN A 38 11.33 23.91 -5.00
CA GLN A 38 12.60 24.25 -4.35
C GLN A 38 13.08 25.70 -4.59
N THR A 39 12.76 26.29 -5.75
CA THR A 39 13.12 27.68 -6.04
C THR A 39 11.95 28.63 -5.83
N THR A 40 10.75 28.17 -6.15
CA THR A 40 9.50 28.90 -5.95
C THR A 40 8.42 27.89 -5.59
N SER A 41 7.81 28.06 -4.42
CA SER A 41 6.82 27.13 -3.88
C SER A 41 5.55 27.07 -4.75
N HIS A 42 4.89 25.91 -4.72
CA HIS A 42 3.54 25.75 -5.23
C HIS A 42 2.51 26.29 -4.22
N GLY A 43 1.31 26.60 -4.70
CA GLY A 43 0.27 27.20 -3.84
C GLY A 43 -0.44 26.22 -2.91
N THR A 44 -0.48 24.92 -3.22
CA THR A 44 -1.27 23.95 -2.46
C THR A 44 -0.49 22.68 -2.13
N GLN A 45 -0.02 21.95 -3.13
CA GLN A 45 0.80 20.75 -2.94
C GLN A 45 1.84 20.64 -4.06
N ASP A 46 2.95 19.95 -3.83
CA ASP A 46 3.90 19.66 -4.90
C ASP A 46 3.37 18.60 -5.85
N ILE A 47 2.74 17.58 -5.28
CA ILE A 47 2.11 16.48 -5.99
C ILE A 47 0.71 16.27 -5.40
N ASP A 48 -0.31 16.21 -6.26
CA ASP A 48 -1.66 15.82 -5.90
C ASP A 48 -2.17 14.72 -6.84
N ALA A 49 -2.45 13.55 -6.27
CA ALA A 49 -3.06 12.43 -6.98
C ALA A 49 -4.58 12.44 -6.78
N GLY A 50 -5.31 12.77 -7.84
CA GLY A 50 -6.76 12.66 -7.89
C GLY A 50 -7.23 11.26 -8.29
N ALA A 51 -8.52 11.13 -8.60
CA ALA A 51 -9.13 9.86 -8.93
C ALA A 51 -8.42 9.16 -10.10
N SER A 52 -8.31 7.83 -10.03
CA SER A 52 -7.66 6.97 -11.03
C SER A 52 -6.18 7.32 -11.33
N THR A 53 -5.50 8.01 -10.43
CA THR A 53 -4.10 8.43 -10.65
C THR A 53 -3.16 7.63 -9.75
N GLN A 54 -2.16 6.98 -10.35
CA GLN A 54 -1.06 6.34 -9.63
C GLN A 54 0.22 7.13 -9.90
N ILE A 55 0.87 7.62 -8.86
CA ILE A 55 2.13 8.34 -8.97
C ILE A 55 3.19 7.58 -8.19
N LYS A 56 4.30 7.27 -8.85
CA LYS A 56 5.49 6.67 -8.25
C LYS A 56 6.59 7.71 -8.21
N THR A 57 7.15 7.93 -7.03
CA THR A 57 8.25 8.87 -6.83
C THR A 57 9.44 8.15 -6.23
N ARG A 58 10.63 8.42 -6.76
CA ARG A 58 11.88 7.84 -6.29
C ARG A 58 12.95 8.90 -6.22
N ASP A 59 13.62 9.04 -5.08
CA ASP A 59 14.71 10.01 -4.88
C ASP A 59 14.27 11.45 -5.22
N CYS A 60 13.01 11.79 -4.98
CA CYS A 60 12.45 13.11 -5.26
C CYS A 60 12.50 14.01 -4.01
N ILE A 61 12.58 15.32 -4.23
CA ILE A 61 12.61 16.33 -3.15
C ILE A 61 11.38 17.23 -3.24
N TYR A 62 10.69 17.43 -2.12
CA TYR A 62 9.49 18.24 -1.99
C TYR A 62 9.69 19.41 -1.03
N ASP A 63 9.09 20.55 -1.36
CA ASP A 63 8.84 21.69 -0.45
C ASP A 63 7.54 21.47 0.34
N ILE A 64 6.51 20.93 -0.33
CA ILE A 64 5.22 20.60 0.26
C ILE A 64 4.94 19.11 0.08
N ALA A 65 4.55 18.43 1.17
CA ALA A 65 4.29 16.99 1.15
C ALA A 65 3.28 16.58 0.04
N PRO A 66 3.52 15.47 -0.67
CA PRO A 66 2.56 14.90 -1.61
C PRO A 66 1.21 14.58 -0.95
N ASN A 67 0.13 14.68 -1.72
CA ASN A 67 -1.23 14.45 -1.24
C ASN A 67 -2.05 13.56 -2.18
N VAL A 68 -3.01 12.84 -1.61
CA VAL A 68 -4.07 12.16 -2.35
C VAL A 68 -5.40 12.83 -2.03
N SER A 69 -5.97 13.54 -3.01
CA SER A 69 -7.19 14.34 -2.81
C SER A 69 -8.48 13.56 -3.01
N ASN A 70 -8.46 12.46 -3.77
CA ASN A 70 -9.67 11.78 -4.22
C ASN A 70 -9.55 10.25 -4.17
N TRP A 71 -10.70 9.58 -4.09
CA TRP A 71 -10.78 8.12 -4.13
C TRP A 71 -10.18 7.56 -5.43
N GLY A 72 -9.36 6.51 -5.29
CA GLY A 72 -8.66 5.87 -6.41
C GLY A 72 -7.33 6.53 -6.78
N GLY A 73 -6.94 7.63 -6.10
CA GLY A 73 -5.60 8.17 -6.15
C GLY A 73 -4.64 7.38 -5.25
N ILE A 74 -3.42 7.17 -5.73
CA ILE A 74 -2.35 6.47 -5.00
C ILE A 74 -1.03 7.19 -5.29
N ILE A 75 -0.26 7.49 -4.25
CA ILE A 75 1.12 7.92 -4.35
C ILE A 75 1.99 6.87 -3.67
N GLN A 76 3.04 6.42 -4.35
CA GLN A 76 4.04 5.51 -3.81
C GLN A 76 5.40 6.19 -3.89
N SER A 77 6.02 6.40 -2.74
CA SER A 77 7.28 7.12 -2.56
C SER A 77 8.34 6.19 -2.00
N GLU A 78 9.55 6.33 -2.52
CA GLU A 78 10.75 5.61 -2.10
C GLU A 78 11.94 6.57 -2.10
N ASP A 79 12.74 6.56 -1.03
CA ASP A 79 13.97 7.34 -0.90
C ASP A 79 13.82 8.86 -1.07
N ASP A 80 12.61 9.38 -0.89
CA ASP A 80 12.33 10.80 -1.09
C ASP A 80 12.87 11.67 0.06
N ASN A 81 13.07 12.96 -0.22
CA ASN A 81 13.63 13.95 0.70
C ASN A 81 14.97 13.50 1.32
N SER A 82 15.82 12.86 0.50
CA SER A 82 17.16 12.39 0.90
C SER A 82 17.17 11.38 2.06
N THR A 83 16.05 10.68 2.30
CA THR A 83 15.97 9.67 3.35
C THR A 83 16.03 8.28 2.74
N TYR A 84 17.24 7.71 2.72
CA TYR A 84 17.51 6.39 2.14
C TYR A 84 16.76 5.26 2.86
N ASP A 85 16.37 4.24 2.09
CA ASP A 85 15.67 3.03 2.52
C ASP A 85 14.30 3.30 3.16
N THR A 86 13.65 4.38 2.73
CA THR A 86 12.29 4.73 3.15
C THR A 86 11.27 4.38 2.09
N GLY A 87 10.07 4.02 2.53
CA GLY A 87 8.96 3.71 1.65
C GLY A 87 7.64 4.19 2.25
N LEU A 88 6.84 4.87 1.43
CA LEU A 88 5.55 5.43 1.81
C LEU A 88 4.54 5.18 0.71
N ILE A 89 3.34 4.72 1.08
CA ILE A 89 2.20 4.64 0.19
C ILE A 89 1.11 5.50 0.79
N THR A 90 0.66 6.49 0.05
CA THR A 90 -0.49 7.32 0.41
C THR A 90 -1.64 6.91 -0.49
N GLU A 91 -2.76 6.54 0.12
CA GLU A 91 -4.03 6.26 -0.54
C GLU A 91 -5.09 7.18 0.05
N TYR A 92 -6.22 7.32 -0.64
CA TYR A 92 -7.35 8.08 -0.10
C TYR A 92 -7.81 7.57 1.27
N HIS A 93 -7.66 6.27 1.52
CA HIS A 93 -8.13 5.55 2.71
C HIS A 93 -7.12 5.50 3.85
N GLY A 94 -5.88 5.94 3.64
CA GLY A 94 -4.85 5.91 4.68
C GLY A 94 -3.44 5.91 4.13
N ILE A 95 -2.50 5.60 5.02
CA ILE A 95 -1.07 5.63 4.73
C ILE A 95 -0.46 4.28 5.11
N ILE A 96 0.47 3.80 4.30
CA ILE A 96 1.30 2.65 4.61
C ILE A 96 2.76 3.08 4.60
N THR A 97 3.47 2.83 5.69
CA THR A 97 4.88 3.24 5.86
C THR A 97 5.77 2.02 6.09
N LYS A 98 6.95 1.99 5.47
CA LYS A 98 8.03 1.05 5.80
C LYS A 98 8.56 1.39 7.20
N ASP A 99 8.36 0.51 8.18
CA ASP A 99 8.79 0.68 9.57
C ASP A 99 9.91 -0.32 9.90
N THR A 100 11.09 0.19 10.26
CA THR A 100 12.26 -0.65 10.60
C THR A 100 12.41 -0.92 12.11
N GLY A 101 11.63 -0.23 12.95
CA GLY A 101 11.69 -0.32 14.41
C GLY A 101 10.77 -1.41 14.99
N VAL A 102 9.68 -1.72 14.29
CA VAL A 102 8.71 -2.75 14.65
C VAL A 102 8.79 -3.89 13.64
N LYS A 103 9.13 -5.10 14.10
CA LYS A 103 9.22 -6.31 13.28
C LYS A 103 9.09 -7.57 14.13
N THR A 104 8.78 -8.70 13.50
CA THR A 104 8.76 -10.01 14.15
C THR A 104 9.56 -11.03 13.36
N GLY A 105 10.28 -11.92 14.07
CA GLY A 105 11.14 -12.92 13.43
C GLY A 105 12.37 -12.30 12.74
N GLY A 106 12.65 -12.73 11.50
CA GLY A 106 13.81 -12.34 10.71
C GLY A 106 13.58 -11.13 9.79
N ALA A 107 12.34 -10.61 9.77
CA ALA A 107 11.93 -9.53 8.88
C ALA A 107 12.82 -8.29 9.01
N ALA A 108 13.18 -7.67 7.89
CA ALA A 108 13.96 -6.43 7.90
C ALA A 108 13.13 -5.22 8.40
N PHE A 109 11.84 -5.21 8.07
CA PHE A 109 10.88 -4.13 8.35
C PHE A 109 9.46 -4.69 8.58
N SER A 110 8.51 -3.83 8.94
CA SER A 110 7.07 -4.08 8.84
C SER A 110 6.40 -3.00 7.99
N SER A 111 5.30 -3.33 7.34
CA SER A 111 4.43 -2.32 6.73
C SER A 111 3.45 -1.82 7.79
N LYS A 112 3.61 -0.57 8.22
CA LYS A 112 2.71 0.09 9.17
C LYS A 112 1.54 0.69 8.39
N MET A 113 0.35 0.10 8.53
CA MET A 113 -0.90 0.54 7.89
C MET A 113 -1.71 1.40 8.86
N GLU A 114 -1.92 2.66 8.49
CA GLU A 114 -2.63 3.67 9.27
C GLU A 114 -3.86 4.16 8.48
N PRO A 115 -5.06 3.60 8.72
CA PRO A 115 -6.28 4.02 8.06
C PRO A 115 -6.67 5.43 8.49
N ASN A 116 -7.43 6.12 7.65
CA ASN A 116 -8.05 7.40 7.96
C ASN A 116 -9.59 7.30 7.89
N ALA A 117 -10.29 8.41 8.10
CA ALA A 117 -11.75 8.46 8.12
C ALA A 117 -12.45 8.05 6.81
N ASN A 118 -11.72 7.92 5.70
CA ASN A 118 -12.25 7.43 4.43
C ASN A 118 -12.19 5.89 4.30
N CYS A 119 -11.49 5.21 5.21
CA CYS A 119 -11.40 3.76 5.24
C CYS A 119 -12.74 3.12 5.62
N GLY A 120 -13.10 2.00 4.98
CA GLY A 120 -14.34 1.27 5.25
C GLY A 120 -14.46 -0.04 4.47
N LEU A 121 -15.54 -0.80 4.67
CA LEU A 121 -15.80 -2.07 3.99
C LEU A 121 -15.89 -2.00 2.46
N ASN A 122 -16.06 -0.81 1.88
CA ASN A 122 -16.04 -0.59 0.43
C ASN A 122 -14.76 0.11 -0.05
N ASN A 123 -13.84 0.39 0.89
CA ASN A 123 -12.80 1.40 0.81
C ASN A 123 -11.61 0.98 1.68
N PHE A 124 -11.05 -0.19 1.38
CA PHE A 124 -9.96 -0.78 2.17
C PHE A 124 -8.64 -0.04 1.92
N LEU A 125 -7.92 0.29 2.99
CA LEU A 125 -6.48 0.52 2.90
C LEU A 125 -5.81 -0.80 2.54
N THR A 126 -5.02 -0.81 1.46
CA THR A 126 -4.61 -2.07 0.83
C THR A 126 -3.09 -2.16 0.69
N LEU A 127 -2.49 -3.19 1.29
CA LEU A 127 -1.10 -3.57 1.02
C LEU A 127 -1.09 -4.74 0.03
N ASN A 128 -0.54 -4.55 -1.17
CA ASN A 128 -0.58 -5.55 -2.24
C ASN A 128 0.73 -5.60 -3.04
N LYS A 129 0.78 -6.47 -4.05
CA LYS A 129 1.97 -6.68 -4.89
C LYS A 129 2.50 -5.45 -5.65
N ASN A 130 1.68 -4.42 -5.83
CA ASN A 130 2.05 -3.21 -6.58
C ASN A 130 2.64 -2.12 -5.67
N SER A 131 2.68 -2.37 -4.36
CA SER A 131 3.27 -1.52 -3.33
C SER A 131 4.81 -1.46 -3.51
N LEU A 132 5.38 -0.25 -3.56
CA LEU A 132 6.83 -0.03 -3.63
C LEU A 132 7.57 -0.33 -2.32
N ILE A 133 6.84 -0.50 -1.22
CA ILE A 133 7.39 -1.04 0.01
C ILE A 133 7.73 -2.51 -0.27
N GLU A 134 9.02 -2.85 -0.31
CA GLU A 134 9.64 -4.06 -0.87
C GLU A 134 9.05 -5.39 -0.37
N TRP A 135 7.85 -5.74 -0.83
CA TRP A 135 7.10 -6.91 -0.41
C TRP A 135 6.36 -7.50 -1.60
N SER A 136 6.82 -8.64 -2.12
CA SER A 136 6.10 -9.33 -3.19
C SER A 136 5.12 -10.33 -2.61
N PHE A 137 3.84 -9.94 -2.50
CA PHE A 137 2.73 -10.89 -2.35
C PHE A 137 2.47 -11.67 -3.65
N ILE A 138 3.53 -12.21 -4.25
CA ILE A 138 3.51 -12.92 -5.53
C ILE A 138 4.16 -14.27 -5.25
N ILE A 139 3.33 -15.30 -5.12
CA ILE A 139 3.81 -16.66 -4.83
C ILE A 139 3.66 -17.49 -6.10
N LYS A 140 4.76 -18.11 -6.54
CA LYS A 140 4.70 -19.12 -7.59
C LYS A 140 4.15 -20.41 -6.99
N CYS A 141 3.18 -21.01 -7.65
CA CYS A 141 2.56 -22.25 -7.22
C CYS A 141 2.59 -23.26 -8.36
N ASP A 142 2.72 -24.53 -8.01
CA ASP A 142 2.54 -25.65 -8.94
C ASP A 142 1.09 -26.17 -8.84
N ALA A 143 0.62 -26.78 -9.94
CA ALA A 143 -0.70 -27.40 -9.96
C ALA A 143 -0.79 -28.55 -8.94
N ASP A 144 -1.95 -28.69 -8.32
CA ASP A 144 -2.31 -29.76 -7.38
C ASP A 144 -1.41 -29.81 -6.12
N GLU A 145 -0.66 -28.75 -5.83
CA GLU A 145 0.14 -28.60 -4.62
C GLU A 145 -0.57 -27.67 -3.63
N GLU A 146 -0.95 -28.19 -2.46
CA GLU A 146 -1.49 -27.38 -1.38
C GLU A 146 -0.43 -26.39 -0.86
N LYS A 147 -0.81 -25.12 -0.79
CA LYS A 147 0.00 -24.04 -0.24
C LYS A 147 -0.72 -23.44 0.96
N THR A 148 0.02 -23.29 2.06
CA THR A 148 -0.40 -22.46 3.19
C THR A 148 0.54 -21.27 3.27
N ILE A 149 -0.03 -20.07 3.22
CA ILE A 149 0.72 -18.82 3.35
C ILE A 149 0.38 -18.16 4.67
N THR A 150 1.40 -17.80 5.42
CA THR A 150 1.30 -17.16 6.73
C THR A 150 1.86 -15.75 6.68
N VAL A 151 1.08 -14.78 7.17
CA VAL A 151 1.49 -13.40 7.38
C VAL A 151 1.21 -13.02 8.81
N LYS A 152 2.20 -12.47 9.51
CA LYS A 152 2.02 -11.99 10.88
C LYS A 152 1.51 -10.56 10.86
N ILE A 153 0.44 -10.30 11.59
CA ILE A 153 -0.16 -8.98 11.73
C ILE A 153 -0.32 -8.68 13.23
N ARG A 154 0.00 -7.45 13.65
CA ARG A 154 -0.31 -6.96 15.00
C ARG A 154 -0.98 -5.61 14.94
N SER A 155 -1.77 -5.25 15.94
CA SER A 155 -2.31 -3.88 16.01
C SER A 155 -1.23 -2.87 16.40
N ILE A 156 -1.41 -1.62 15.99
CA ILE A 156 -0.60 -0.49 16.47
C ILE A 156 -0.90 -0.23 17.95
N ASP A 157 -2.19 -0.31 18.33
CA ASP A 157 -2.70 -0.08 19.68
C ASP A 157 -4.00 -0.87 19.88
N ALA A 158 -4.61 -0.82 21.07
CA ALA A 158 -5.88 -1.47 21.36
C ALA A 158 -7.04 -0.81 20.63
N TRP A 159 -7.90 -1.59 20.00
CA TRP A 159 -9.10 -1.13 19.28
C TRP A 159 -10.37 -1.30 20.12
N SER A 160 -11.42 -0.54 19.80
CA SER A 160 -12.73 -0.68 20.45
C SER A 160 -13.92 -0.57 19.46
N PRO A 161 -14.44 -1.70 18.94
CA PRO A 161 -13.93 -3.08 19.02
C PRO A 161 -12.74 -3.33 18.07
N TYR A 162 -12.03 -4.44 18.25
CA TYR A 162 -11.06 -4.91 17.26
C TYR A 162 -11.72 -5.27 15.92
N PRO A 163 -11.00 -5.10 14.79
CA PRO A 163 -11.52 -5.48 13.49
C PRO A 163 -11.89 -6.96 13.44
N ASP A 164 -13.03 -7.25 12.83
CA ASP A 164 -13.40 -8.62 12.49
C ASP A 164 -12.68 -9.11 11.21
N ASN A 165 -12.95 -10.36 10.81
CA ASN A 165 -12.30 -10.98 9.65
C ASN A 165 -12.85 -10.50 8.29
N THR A 166 -13.82 -9.60 8.29
CA THR A 166 -14.28 -8.86 7.10
C THR A 166 -13.67 -7.47 7.01
N GLU A 167 -13.13 -6.97 8.12
CA GLU A 167 -12.50 -5.66 8.25
C GLU A 167 -10.96 -5.73 8.19
N LEU A 168 -10.35 -6.79 8.71
CA LEU A 168 -8.91 -7.04 8.58
C LEU A 168 -8.66 -8.48 8.15
N PHE A 169 -8.06 -8.67 6.98
CA PHE A 169 -7.76 -10.00 6.49
C PHE A 169 -6.63 -10.01 5.45
N LEU A 170 -5.99 -11.17 5.36
CA LEU A 170 -5.13 -11.59 4.26
C LEU A 170 -6.02 -12.30 3.23
N GLU A 171 -5.97 -11.88 1.96
CA GLU A 171 -6.57 -12.62 0.85
C GLU A 171 -5.54 -13.03 -0.18
N PHE A 172 -5.81 -14.14 -0.87
CA PHE A 172 -5.06 -14.59 -2.04
C PHE A 172 -5.99 -14.89 -3.20
N TRP A 173 -5.55 -14.54 -4.41
CA TRP A 173 -6.19 -14.91 -5.68
C TRP A 173 -5.30 -15.91 -6.43
N TYR A 174 -5.80 -17.12 -6.68
CA TYR A 174 -5.04 -18.23 -7.29
C TYR A 174 -5.82 -18.87 -8.45
N LEU A 175 -5.13 -19.60 -9.34
CA LEU A 175 -5.76 -20.31 -10.46
C LEU A 175 -6.41 -21.60 -9.98
N ASP A 176 -7.74 -21.63 -9.93
CA ASP A 176 -8.53 -22.72 -9.34
C ASP A 176 -9.27 -23.59 -10.35
N HIS A 177 -9.08 -23.31 -11.64
CA HIS A 177 -9.70 -24.06 -12.71
C HIS A 177 -8.62 -24.69 -13.58
N ALA A 178 -8.83 -25.91 -14.06
CA ALA A 178 -7.78 -26.67 -14.77
C ALA A 178 -7.60 -26.27 -16.25
N SER A 179 -8.53 -25.48 -16.82
CA SER A 179 -8.61 -25.27 -18.27
C SER A 179 -8.63 -23.81 -18.74
N ASP A 180 -8.74 -22.84 -17.83
CA ASP A 180 -8.72 -21.42 -18.16
C ASP A 180 -8.02 -20.57 -17.09
N ALA A 181 -7.93 -19.26 -17.30
CA ALA A 181 -7.26 -18.33 -16.40
C ALA A 181 -8.16 -17.83 -15.25
N THR A 182 -9.25 -18.53 -14.94
CA THR A 182 -10.14 -18.17 -13.83
C THR A 182 -9.38 -18.21 -12.51
N ARG A 183 -9.66 -17.22 -11.65
CA ARG A 183 -9.06 -17.11 -10.33
C ARG A 183 -10.13 -17.12 -9.27
N THR A 184 -9.85 -17.84 -8.20
CA THR A 184 -10.66 -17.83 -6.98
C THR A 184 -9.94 -17.10 -5.86
N ARG A 185 -10.75 -16.45 -5.02
CA ARG A 185 -10.35 -15.76 -3.81
C ARG A 185 -10.46 -16.68 -2.62
N VAL A 186 -9.41 -16.73 -1.80
CA VAL A 186 -9.42 -17.26 -0.43
C VAL A 186 -9.03 -16.15 0.53
N ALA A 187 -9.61 -16.13 1.73
CA ALA A 187 -9.29 -15.14 2.76
C ALA A 187 -9.11 -15.79 4.12
N SER A 188 -8.21 -15.22 4.93
CA SER A 188 -7.96 -15.60 6.31
C SER A 188 -9.18 -15.31 7.19
N THR A 189 -9.36 -16.08 8.24
CA THR A 189 -10.45 -15.87 9.22
C THR A 189 -9.95 -15.40 10.59
N GLN A 190 -8.63 -15.30 10.77
CA GLN A 190 -8.04 -14.85 12.02
C GLN A 190 -8.37 -13.38 12.29
N VAL A 191 -8.38 -13.00 13.57
CA VAL A 191 -8.69 -11.65 14.04
C VAL A 191 -7.65 -11.22 15.06
N LEU A 192 -7.49 -9.91 15.21
CA LEU A 192 -6.74 -9.34 16.32
C LEU A 192 -7.64 -9.27 17.56
N SER A 193 -7.09 -9.53 18.73
CA SER A 193 -7.83 -9.47 20.00
C SER A 193 -7.08 -8.76 21.12
N HIS A 194 -5.84 -8.35 20.86
CA HIS A 194 -4.98 -7.70 21.85
C HIS A 194 -4.03 -6.71 21.19
N ALA A 195 -3.61 -5.72 21.97
CA ALA A 195 -2.61 -4.77 21.52
C ALA A 195 -1.25 -5.46 21.51
N SER A 196 -0.43 -5.14 20.51
CA SER A 196 0.98 -5.55 20.41
C SER A 196 1.27 -7.03 20.10
N ASP A 197 0.28 -7.92 20.15
CA ASP A 197 0.48 -9.34 19.84
C ASP A 197 0.53 -9.57 18.33
N TRP A 198 1.55 -10.31 17.88
CA TRP A 198 1.64 -10.79 16.51
C TRP A 198 0.76 -12.02 16.33
N VAL A 199 -0.26 -11.89 15.50
CA VAL A 199 -1.20 -12.97 15.14
C VAL A 199 -0.87 -13.46 13.73
N GLU A 200 -0.88 -14.77 13.54
CA GLU A 200 -0.67 -15.40 12.24
C GLU A 200 -1.98 -15.44 11.44
N PHE A 201 -2.06 -14.62 10.39
CA PHE A 201 -3.11 -14.69 9.40
C PHE A 201 -2.69 -15.69 8.34
N GLN A 202 -3.53 -16.69 8.10
CA GLN A 202 -3.20 -17.81 7.23
C GLN A 202 -4.27 -18.01 6.16
N VAL A 203 -3.82 -18.34 4.96
CA VAL A 203 -4.68 -18.85 3.89
C VAL A 203 -4.10 -20.16 3.37
N THR A 204 -4.98 -21.12 3.11
CA THR A 204 -4.63 -22.40 2.50
C THR A 204 -5.42 -22.57 1.21
N PHE A 205 -4.73 -22.94 0.13
CA PHE A 205 -5.35 -23.17 -1.18
C PHE A 205 -4.56 -24.20 -1.98
N THR A 206 -5.22 -24.87 -2.92
CA THR A 206 -4.61 -25.79 -3.88
C THR A 206 -4.93 -25.31 -5.29
N PRO A 207 -3.96 -24.79 -6.06
CA PRO A 207 -4.18 -24.38 -7.44
C PRO A 207 -4.43 -25.58 -8.35
N LEU A 208 -5.28 -25.42 -9.38
CA LEU A 208 -5.45 -26.43 -10.42
C LEU A 208 -4.55 -26.19 -11.64
N GLN A 209 -3.71 -25.15 -11.60
CA GLN A 209 -2.71 -24.85 -12.62
C GLN A 209 -1.44 -24.25 -12.00
N THR A 210 -0.29 -24.57 -12.61
CA THR A 210 0.97 -23.89 -12.31
C THR A 210 0.87 -22.42 -12.71
N GLY A 211 1.23 -21.53 -11.80
CA GLY A 211 1.13 -20.11 -12.04
C GLY A 211 1.49 -19.28 -10.82
N VAL A 212 0.84 -18.14 -10.69
CA VAL A 212 1.12 -17.16 -9.64
C VAL A 212 -0.13 -16.88 -8.84
N ALA A 213 -0.04 -16.97 -7.52
CA ALA A 213 -1.04 -16.47 -6.59
C ALA A 213 -0.66 -15.06 -6.12
N TYR A 214 -1.65 -14.18 -6.01
CA TYR A 214 -1.46 -12.79 -5.57
C TYR A 214 -2.08 -12.58 -4.20
N GLY A 215 -1.26 -12.22 -3.22
CA GLY A 215 -1.70 -11.88 -1.88
C GLY A 215 -2.02 -10.40 -1.74
N THR A 216 -2.88 -10.08 -0.78
CA THR A 216 -3.23 -8.71 -0.41
C THR A 216 -3.66 -8.69 1.05
N VAL A 217 -3.15 -7.75 1.84
CA VAL A 217 -3.68 -7.45 3.17
C VAL A 217 -4.62 -6.25 3.06
N LYS A 218 -5.82 -6.38 3.60
CA LYS A 218 -6.85 -5.34 3.60
C LYS A 218 -7.18 -4.92 5.01
N LEU A 219 -7.32 -3.61 5.22
CA LEU A 219 -7.84 -3.00 6.44
C LEU A 219 -9.00 -2.08 6.07
N GLY A 220 -10.19 -2.33 6.60
CA GLY A 220 -11.46 -1.74 6.21
C GLY A 220 -12.23 -1.10 7.37
N ILE A 221 -11.53 -0.77 8.45
CA ILE A 221 -12.07 -0.06 9.61
C ILE A 221 -11.15 1.11 9.97
N PHE A 222 -11.71 2.15 10.57
CA PHE A 222 -10.98 3.30 11.08
C PHE A 222 -11.33 3.59 12.54
N GLU A 223 -10.28 3.76 13.33
CA GLU A 223 -10.30 4.42 14.63
C GLU A 223 -9.03 5.28 14.71
N ALA A 224 -9.14 6.50 15.24
CA ALA A 224 -8.02 7.45 15.24
C ALA A 224 -6.79 6.87 15.98
N SER A 225 -5.61 7.05 15.39
CA SER A 225 -4.33 6.52 15.90
C SER A 225 -4.26 4.99 16.00
N LYS A 226 -5.21 4.26 15.38
CA LYS A 226 -5.17 2.80 15.26
C LYS A 226 -4.72 2.39 13.88
N GLY A 227 -4.47 1.10 13.72
CA GLY A 227 -3.98 0.49 12.50
C GLY A 227 -3.32 -0.84 12.81
N CYS A 228 -2.54 -1.35 11.87
CA CYS A 228 -1.78 -2.59 12.05
C CYS A 228 -0.38 -2.52 11.46
N TYR A 229 0.51 -3.31 12.04
CA TYR A 229 1.76 -3.68 11.41
C TYR A 229 1.56 -5.03 10.73
N VAL A 230 1.88 -5.09 9.45
CA VAL A 230 2.09 -6.35 8.73
C VAL A 230 3.57 -6.63 8.76
N ASN A 231 3.97 -7.84 9.16
CA ASN A 231 5.38 -8.24 9.23
C ASN A 231 6.11 -8.02 7.89
N GLY A 232 7.43 -8.21 7.86
CA GLY A 232 8.34 -8.15 6.71
C GLY A 232 8.69 -9.48 6.01
N GLU A 233 8.16 -10.62 6.49
CA GLU A 233 8.14 -11.91 5.79
C GLU A 233 6.72 -12.50 5.57
N ALA A 234 6.52 -13.14 4.41
CA ALA A 234 5.45 -14.13 4.17
C ALA A 234 6.09 -15.52 4.08
N VAL A 235 5.59 -16.47 4.87
CA VAL A 235 6.16 -17.83 5.02
C VAL A 235 5.16 -18.88 4.57
#